data_AF-A0A6G0M2U5-F1
#
_entry.id   AF-A0A6G0M2U5-F1
#
_cell.length_a   1.000
_cell.length_b   1.000
_cell.length_c   1.000
_cell.angle_alpha   90.00
_cell.angle_beta   90.00
_cell.angle_gamma   90.00
#
_symmetry.space_group_name_H-M   'P 1'
#
loop_
_entity.id
_entity.type
_entity.pdbx_description
1 polymer ?
#
loop_
_entity_poly.entity_id
_entity_poly.type
_entity_poly.pdbx_seq_one_letter_code
_entity_poly.pdbx_strand_id
1 'polypeptide(L)'
;MFKTWLPALCCAALGLAAGTSTGDDFDARAEAIVANFTMEQVLGQLAQIAIPALLNDDAILNETLARDFAKLKIGSYLTMAFQNSPNEITGAYGWTVPE
;
A
#
# COMPACT_ATOMS: atom_id res chain seq x y z
N MET A 1 34.81 34.69 -32.23
CA MET A 1 34.18 34.75 -30.88
C MET A 1 33.10 33.69 -30.67
N PHE A 2 32.30 33.31 -31.68
CA PHE A 2 31.28 32.25 -31.58
C PHE A 2 31.78 30.83 -31.23
N LYS A 3 33.06 30.52 -31.48
CA LYS A 3 33.64 29.18 -31.27
C LYS A 3 33.88 28.85 -29.79
N THR A 4 34.10 29.86 -28.95
CA THR A 4 34.50 29.70 -27.54
C THR A 4 33.33 29.54 -26.58
N TRP A 5 32.12 29.90 -27.02
CA TRP A 5 30.92 29.95 -26.19
C TRP A 5 30.06 28.69 -26.32
N LEU A 6 30.26 27.92 -27.39
CA LEU A 6 29.57 26.66 -27.64
C LEU A 6 29.73 25.63 -26.49
N PRO A 7 30.93 25.36 -25.95
CA PRO A 7 31.06 24.40 -24.84
C PRO A 7 30.41 24.90 -23.55
N ALA A 8 30.46 26.20 -23.26
CA ALA A 8 29.81 26.78 -22.09
C ALA A 8 28.28 26.68 -22.17
N LEU A 9 27.71 26.86 -23.37
CA LEU A 9 26.28 26.73 -23.63
C LEU A 9 25.81 25.27 -23.54
N CYS A 10 26.64 24.33 -24.01
CA CYS A 10 26.40 22.89 -23.82
C CYS A 10 26.46 22.49 -22.34
N CYS A 11 27.43 22.99 -21.57
CA CYS A 11 27.52 22.72 -20.14
C CYS A 11 26.33 23.31 -19.35
N ALA A 12 25.87 24.51 -19.70
CA ALA A 12 24.69 25.12 -19.09
C ALA A 12 23.40 24.33 -19.42
N ALA A 13 23.25 23.86 -20.67
CA ALA A 13 22.10 23.04 -21.08
C ALA A 13 22.09 21.66 -20.39
N LEU A 14 23.26 21.03 -20.22
CA LEU A 14 23.39 19.77 -19.48
C LEU A 14 23.10 19.93 -17.99
N GLY A 15 23.50 21.05 -17.38
CA GLY A 15 23.16 21.38 -15.99
C GLY A 15 21.67 21.63 -15.78
N LEU A 16 20.98 22.21 -16.76
CA LEU A 16 19.52 22.41 -16.73
C LEU A 16 18.74 21.09 -16.88
N ALA A 17 19.24 20.17 -17.72
CA ALA A 17 18.64 18.84 -17.90
C ALA A 17 18.89 17.89 -16.72
N ALA A 18 20.01 18.06 -16.00
CA ALA A 18 20.31 17.28 -14.80
C ALA A 18 19.49 17.71 -13.56
N GLY A 19 18.87 18.90 -13.60
CA GLY A 19 18.05 19.44 -12.51
C GLY A 19 16.61 18.91 -12.47
N THR A 20 16.17 18.15 -13.49
CA THR A 20 14.86 17.50 -13.47
C THR A 20 14.99 16.10 -12.87
N SER A 21 15.42 16.00 -11.61
CA SER A 21 14.98 14.84 -10.83
C SER A 21 13.50 15.07 -10.57
N THR A 22 12.65 14.56 -11.46
CA THR A 22 11.23 14.38 -11.16
C THR A 22 11.21 13.34 -10.04
N GLY A 23 11.32 13.80 -8.79
CA GLY A 23 11.00 12.95 -7.65
C GLY A 23 9.61 12.38 -7.91
N ASP A 24 9.42 11.10 -7.63
CA ASP A 24 8.12 10.45 -7.83
C ASP A 24 7.03 11.32 -7.24
N ASP A 25 6.17 11.87 -8.11
CA ASP A 25 5.01 12.64 -7.68
C ASP A 25 3.96 11.64 -7.19
N PHE A 26 4.06 11.32 -5.90
CA PHE A 26 3.17 10.36 -5.26
C PHE A 26 1.72 10.83 -5.27
N ASP A 27 1.48 12.14 -5.25
CA ASP A 27 0.14 12.72 -5.31
C ASP A 27 -0.46 12.47 -6.69
N ALA A 28 0.26 12.83 -7.77
CA ALA A 28 -0.20 12.55 -9.13
C ALA A 28 -0.42 11.05 -9.40
N ARG A 29 0.40 10.17 -8.80
CA ARG A 29 0.21 8.72 -8.89
C ARG A 29 -1.03 8.25 -8.14
N ALA A 30 -1.27 8.75 -6.93
CA ALA A 30 -2.45 8.39 -6.15
C ALA A 30 -3.73 8.86 -6.86
N GLU A 31 -3.73 10.08 -7.39
CA GLU A 31 -4.84 10.62 -8.19
C GLU A 31 -5.12 9.75 -9.41
N ALA A 32 -4.10 9.37 -10.18
CA ALA A 32 -4.27 8.50 -11.35
C ALA A 32 -4.82 7.10 -10.99
N ILE A 33 -4.48 6.55 -9.82
CA ILE A 33 -5.03 5.28 -9.33
C ILE A 33 -6.51 5.44 -8.96
N VAL A 34 -6.84 6.42 -8.13
CA VAL A 34 -8.21 6.63 -7.63
C VAL A 34 -9.15 7.05 -8.76
N ALA A 35 -8.68 7.81 -9.75
CA ALA A 35 -9.46 8.19 -10.92
C ALA A 35 -9.94 6.98 -11.75
N ASN A 36 -9.28 5.83 -11.63
CA ASN A 36 -9.64 4.60 -12.33
C ASN A 36 -10.50 3.63 -11.49
N PHE A 37 -10.91 4.03 -10.28
CA PHE A 37 -11.76 3.21 -9.42
C PHE A 37 -13.26 3.40 -9.71
N THR A 38 -14.02 2.32 -9.55
CA THR A 38 -15.46 2.40 -9.36
C THR A 38 -15.79 2.98 -7.99
N MET A 39 -17.03 3.45 -7.79
CA MET A 39 -17.49 3.91 -6.48
C MET A 39 -17.35 2.80 -5.41
N GLU A 40 -17.65 1.54 -5.77
CA GLU A 40 -17.48 0.40 -4.86
C GLU A 40 -16.02 0.19 -4.45
N GLN A 41 -15.07 0.36 -5.38
CA GLN A 41 -13.65 0.29 -5.07
C GLN A 41 -13.22 1.43 -4.14
N VAL A 42 -13.69 2.65 -4.37
CA VAL A 42 -13.42 3.78 -3.45
C VAL A 42 -13.93 3.47 -2.04
N LEU A 43 -15.18 3.01 -1.92
CA LEU A 43 -15.76 2.66 -0.62
C LEU A 43 -15.00 1.51 0.06
N GLY A 44 -14.63 0.49 -0.69
CA GLY A 44 -13.83 -0.63 -0.18
C GLY A 44 -12.47 -0.16 0.36
N GLN A 45 -11.78 0.73 -0.36
CA GLN A 45 -10.49 1.25 0.07
C GLN A 45 -10.57 2.12 1.34
N LEU A 46 -11.72 2.75 1.59
CA LEU A 46 -12.00 3.51 2.82
C LEU A 46 -12.41 2.62 4.01
N ALA A 47 -12.60 1.31 3.79
CA ALA A 47 -13.00 0.36 4.82
C ALA A 47 -11.80 -0.39 5.41
N GLN A 48 -11.88 -0.66 6.71
CA GLN A 48 -10.93 -1.46 7.46
C GLN A 48 -11.64 -2.56 8.24
N ILE A 49 -11.15 -3.79 8.13
CA ILE A 49 -11.68 -4.95 8.87
C ILE A 49 -10.65 -5.40 9.91
N ALA A 50 -11.11 -5.76 11.11
CA ALA A 50 -10.23 -6.31 12.13
C ALA A 50 -9.82 -7.76 11.78
N ILE A 51 -8.53 -8.11 11.93
CA ILE A 51 -8.05 -9.48 11.63
C ILE A 51 -8.85 -10.57 12.39
N PRO A 52 -9.26 -10.39 13.66
CA PRO A 52 -10.10 -11.38 14.34
C PRO A 52 -11.43 -11.70 13.62
N ALA A 53 -11.98 -10.78 12.82
CA ALA A 53 -13.20 -11.02 12.03
C ALA A 53 -12.98 -11.93 10.80
N LEU A 54 -11.73 -12.26 10.49
CA LEU A 54 -11.34 -13.17 9.41
C LEU A 54 -11.00 -14.58 9.91
N LEU A 55 -11.03 -14.83 11.22
CA LEU A 55 -10.64 -16.10 11.80
C LEU A 55 -11.86 -16.98 12.08
N ASN A 56 -11.66 -18.29 11.97
CA ASN A 56 -12.60 -19.27 12.52
C ASN A 56 -12.47 -19.34 14.04
N ASP A 57 -13.34 -20.13 14.69
CA ASP A 57 -13.27 -20.41 16.13
C ASP A 57 -11.95 -21.09 16.55
N ASP A 58 -11.30 -21.81 15.61
CA ASP A 58 -9.98 -22.42 15.83
C ASP A 58 -8.81 -21.44 15.60
N ALA A 59 -9.12 -20.17 15.36
CA ALA A 59 -8.20 -19.09 15.05
C ALA A 59 -7.36 -19.26 13.78
N ILE A 60 -7.74 -20.17 12.89
CA ILE A 60 -7.17 -20.26 11.54
C ILE A 60 -7.93 -19.32 10.62
N LEU A 61 -7.25 -18.83 9.57
CA LEU A 61 -7.87 -17.97 8.55
C LEU A 61 -9.11 -18.64 7.95
N ASN A 62 -10.24 -17.96 8.02
CA ASN A 62 -11.43 -18.29 7.25
C ASN A 62 -11.26 -17.79 5.82
N GLU A 63 -10.78 -18.66 4.93
CA GLU A 63 -10.52 -18.30 3.53
C GLU A 63 -11.78 -17.84 2.79
N THR A 64 -12.96 -18.35 3.16
CA THR A 64 -14.23 -17.93 2.55
C THR A 64 -14.52 -16.48 2.87
N LEU A 65 -14.45 -16.09 4.16
CA LEU A 65 -14.60 -14.70 4.58
C LEU A 65 -13.54 -13.79 3.96
N ALA A 66 -12.29 -14.24 3.91
CA ALA A 66 -11.21 -13.49 3.27
C ALA A 66 -11.49 -13.21 1.79
N ARG A 67 -12.00 -14.21 1.05
CA ARG A 67 -12.41 -14.04 -0.36
C ARG A 67 -13.61 -13.11 -0.49
N ASP A 68 -14.56 -13.17 0.43
CA ASP A 68 -15.73 -12.29 0.39
C ASP A 68 -15.37 -10.83 0.67
N PHE A 69 -14.51 -10.56 1.66
CA PHE A 69 -13.97 -9.20 1.86
C PHE A 69 -13.11 -8.72 0.68
N ALA A 70 -12.37 -9.61 0.01
CA ALA A 70 -11.65 -9.25 -1.21
C ALA A 70 -12.59 -8.87 -2.37
N LYS A 71 -13.76 -9.50 -2.50
CA LYS A 71 -14.78 -9.08 -3.47
C LYS A 71 -15.31 -7.68 -3.16
N LEU A 72 -15.43 -7.34 -1.87
CA LEU A 72 -15.82 -6.01 -1.38
C LEU A 72 -14.73 -4.94 -1.45
N LYS A 73 -13.53 -5.28 -1.96
CA LYS A 73 -12.43 -4.34 -2.21
C LYS A 73 -11.89 -3.65 -0.94
N ILE A 74 -12.03 -4.29 0.22
CA ILE A 74 -11.51 -3.79 1.51
C ILE A 74 -10.04 -3.39 1.39
N GLY A 75 -9.72 -2.16 1.77
CA GLY A 75 -8.38 -1.57 1.63
C GLY A 75 -7.45 -1.83 2.80
N SER A 76 -7.98 -2.15 3.98
CA SER A 76 -7.18 -2.35 5.18
C SER A 76 -7.66 -3.51 6.03
N TYR A 77 -6.70 -4.25 6.58
CA TYR A 77 -6.94 -5.28 7.60
C TYR A 77 -6.06 -4.98 8.79
N LEU A 78 -6.68 -4.65 9.92
CA LEU A 78 -5.94 -4.26 11.12
C LEU A 78 -6.60 -4.80 12.38
N THR A 79 -5.89 -5.73 12.98
CA THR A 79 -5.19 -5.62 14.27
C THR A 79 -4.46 -6.95 14.45
N MET A 80 -3.69 -7.16 15.52
CA MET A 80 -3.17 -8.50 15.84
C MET A 80 -4.30 -9.53 15.98
N ALA A 81 -4.08 -10.74 15.45
CA ALA A 81 -5.01 -11.87 15.50
C ALA A 81 -5.45 -12.20 16.95
N PHE A 82 -4.51 -12.05 17.90
CA PHE A 82 -4.73 -12.26 19.32
C PHE A 82 -4.33 -10.98 20.07
N GLN A 83 -5.31 -10.10 20.37
CA GLN A 83 -5.04 -8.76 20.91
C GLN A 83 -4.65 -8.75 22.39
N ASN A 84 -5.33 -9.53 23.23
CA ASN A 84 -5.26 -9.36 24.69
C ASN A 84 -4.89 -10.64 25.46
N SER A 85 -4.86 -11.78 24.78
CA SER A 85 -4.58 -13.09 25.36
C SER A 85 -3.90 -13.97 24.33
N PRO A 86 -3.07 -14.95 24.75
CA PRO A 86 -2.62 -15.99 23.84
C PRO A 86 -3.83 -16.75 23.28
N ASN A 87 -3.65 -17.31 22.09
CA ASN A 87 -4.59 -18.23 21.48
C ASN A 87 -4.87 -19.40 22.45
N GLU A 88 -6.14 -19.69 22.73
CA GLU A 88 -6.52 -20.72 23.71
C GLU A 88 -6.18 -22.15 23.28
N ILE A 89 -5.93 -22.37 21.98
CA ILE A 89 -5.65 -23.68 21.38
C ILE A 89 -4.14 -23.92 21.28
N THR A 90 -3.40 -22.93 20.79
CA THR A 90 -1.95 -23.05 20.51
C THR A 90 -1.07 -22.42 21.59
N GLY A 91 -1.63 -21.56 22.45
CA GLY A 91 -0.88 -20.77 23.42
C GLY A 91 -0.04 -19.64 22.80
N ALA A 92 -0.10 -19.44 21.48
CA ALA A 92 0.68 -18.44 20.79
C ALA A 92 0.09 -17.03 20.97
N TYR A 93 0.95 -16.03 21.11
CA TYR A 93 0.58 -14.63 20.99
C TYR A 93 0.62 -14.21 19.52
N GLY A 94 -0.10 -13.12 19.17
CA GLY A 94 -0.13 -12.62 17.80
C GLY A 94 1.27 -12.28 17.24
N TRP A 95 2.23 -11.96 18.11
CA TRP A 95 3.63 -11.66 17.76
C TRP A 95 4.57 -12.87 17.82
N THR A 96 4.09 -14.06 18.18
CA THR A 96 4.91 -15.29 18.25
C THR A 96 4.54 -16.33 17.21
N VAL A 97 3.55 -16.04 16.35
CA VAL A 97 3.14 -16.96 15.28
C VAL A 97 4.25 -16.95 14.20
N PRO A 98 4.74 -18.12 13.76
CA PRO A 98 5.66 -18.21 12.63
C PRO A 98 5.01 -17.63 11.36
N GLU A 99 5.81 -17.01 10.49
CA GLU A 99 5.39 -16.58 9.15
C GLU A 99 5.01 -17.77 8.25
#